data_AF-A0A932MQW0-F1
#
_entry.id   AF-A0A932MQW0-F1
#
_cell.length_a   1.000
_cell.length_b   1.000
_cell.length_c   1.000
_cell.angle_alpha   90.00
_cell.angle_beta   90.00
_cell.angle_gamma   90.00
#
_symmetry.space_group_name_H-M   'P 1'
#
loop_
_entity.id
_entity.type
_entity.pdbx_description
1 polymer ?
#
loop_
_entity_poly.entity_id
_entity_poly.type
_entity_poly.pdbx_seq_one_letter_code
_entity_poly.pdbx_strand_id
1 'polypeptide(L)'
;MKSTNYRILSVAVILLLISNIALVFFLMKDKDGREGKRGKEDPSGIMAKELGMTDQQVKDHKQLKDAHFKTIRPLYDSLRAAKAAYFALIKDTTVSDSTAAVYRERISTRQNEIDSMTFAHFKRVRRLFTPEQQPRFDEFVQKMMQRNRRDSAGKNKTD
;
A
#
# COMPACT_ATOMS: atom_id res chain seq x y z
N MET A 1 39.22 10.39 -52.32
CA MET A 1 38.15 9.58 -51.68
C MET A 1 37.94 10.05 -50.24
N LYS A 2 36.99 10.96 -49.99
CA LYS A 2 36.66 11.49 -48.64
C LYS A 2 35.14 11.71 -48.47
N SER A 3 34.29 11.11 -49.30
CA SER A 3 32.82 11.29 -49.24
C SER A 3 32.07 10.07 -48.66
N THR A 4 32.68 8.89 -48.64
CA THR A 4 32.04 7.65 -48.17
C THR A 4 31.89 7.62 -46.64
N ASN A 5 32.89 8.10 -45.90
CA ASN A 5 32.88 8.05 -44.43
C ASN A 5 31.82 8.97 -43.81
N TYR A 6 31.63 10.18 -44.35
CA TYR A 6 30.57 11.09 -43.89
C TYR A 6 29.17 10.57 -44.23
N ARG A 7 29.01 9.89 -45.37
CA ARG A 7 27.74 9.25 -45.74
C ARG A 7 27.41 8.08 -44.81
N ILE A 8 28.39 7.24 -44.47
CA ILE A 8 28.22 6.13 -43.53
C ILE A 8 27.93 6.64 -42.12
N LEU A 9 28.69 7.65 -41.65
CA LEU A 9 28.43 8.31 -40.36
C LEU A 9 27.04 8.96 -40.32
N SER A 10 26.62 9.62 -41.39
CA SER A 10 25.29 10.23 -41.47
C SER A 10 24.18 9.17 -41.42
N VAL A 11 24.35 8.06 -42.14
CA VAL A 11 23.40 6.93 -42.11
C VAL A 11 23.36 6.30 -40.71
N ALA A 12 24.51 6.14 -40.05
CA ALA A 12 24.58 5.60 -38.70
C ALA A 12 23.89 6.52 -37.67
N VAL A 13 24.07 7.84 -37.78
CA VAL A 13 23.40 8.82 -36.91
C VAL A 13 21.88 8.82 -37.13
N ILE A 14 21.43 8.73 -38.38
CA ILE A 14 19.99 8.64 -38.71
C ILE A 14 19.39 7.34 -38.18
N LEU A 15 20.07 6.21 -38.33
CA LEU A 15 19.64 4.92 -37.77
C LEU A 15 19.55 4.96 -36.23
N LEU A 16 20.54 5.56 -35.57
CA LEU A 16 20.56 5.73 -34.13
C LEU A 16 19.40 6.61 -33.65
N LEU A 17 19.09 7.67 -34.40
CA LEU A 17 17.97 8.56 -34.11
C LEU A 17 16.62 7.82 -34.22
N ILE A 18 16.42 7.06 -35.31
CA ILE A 18 15.21 6.26 -35.51
C ILE A 18 15.06 5.20 -34.41
N SER A 19 16.16 4.53 -34.02
CA SER A 19 16.15 3.55 -32.93
C SER A 19 15.77 4.16 -31.59
N ASN A 20 16.29 5.35 -31.26
CA ASN A 20 15.93 6.05 -30.03
C ASN A 20 14.47 6.54 -30.04
N ILE A 21 13.98 7.04 -31.18
CA ILE A 21 12.57 7.45 -31.33
C ILE A 21 11.66 6.22 -31.20
N ALA A 22 12.02 5.09 -31.80
CA ALA A 22 11.28 3.84 -31.66
C ALA A 22 11.25 3.34 -30.21
N LEU A 23 12.36 3.45 -29.47
CA LEU A 23 12.42 3.12 -28.04
C LEU A 23 11.52 4.04 -27.20
N VAL A 24 11.55 5.35 -27.43
CA VAL A 24 10.67 6.31 -26.75
C VAL A 24 9.21 6.04 -27.09
N PHE A 25 8.89 5.76 -28.35
CA PHE A 25 7.54 5.40 -28.77
C PHE A 25 7.05 4.11 -28.12
N PHE A 26 7.89 3.07 -28.03
CA PHE A 26 7.57 1.84 -27.30
C PHE A 26 7.36 2.09 -25.80
N LEU A 27 8.23 2.87 -25.16
CA LEU A 27 8.12 3.25 -23.74
C LEU A 27 6.87 4.10 -23.46
N MET A 28 6.45 4.95 -24.39
CA MET A 28 5.23 5.76 -24.26
C MET A 28 3.97 4.95 -24.56
N LYS A 29 4.03 3.96 -25.47
CA LYS A 29 2.91 3.09 -25.82
C LYS A 29 2.53 2.10 -24.71
N ASP A 30 3.43 1.80 -23.78
CA ASP A 30 3.12 1.03 -22.56
C ASP A 30 2.35 1.85 -21.50
N LYS A 31 2.13 3.15 -21.72
CA LYS A 31 1.49 4.04 -20.75
C LYS A 31 -0.02 4.20 -20.91
N ASP A 32 -0.59 3.85 -22.07
CA ASP A 32 -1.99 4.15 -22.39
C ASP A 32 -2.91 2.94 -22.62
N GLY A 33 -2.49 1.73 -22.23
CA GLY A 33 -3.44 0.62 -22.22
C GLY A 33 -2.79 -0.74 -22.14
N ARG A 34 -2.49 -1.18 -20.91
CA ARG A 34 -2.58 -2.59 -20.51
C ARG A 34 -2.40 -2.72 -19.01
N GLU A 35 -3.37 -3.40 -18.43
CA GLU A 35 -3.23 -4.31 -17.30
C GLU A 35 -1.80 -4.84 -17.18
N GLY A 36 -1.03 -4.24 -16.28
CA GLY A 36 0.42 -4.47 -16.22
C GLY A 36 1.03 -4.20 -14.85
N LYS A 37 0.26 -4.32 -13.76
CA LYS A 37 0.83 -4.49 -12.42
C LYS A 37 1.05 -5.97 -12.13
N ARG A 38 1.97 -6.62 -12.86
CA ARG A 38 2.61 -7.85 -12.36
C ARG A 38 3.72 -7.43 -11.41
N GLY A 39 3.49 -7.64 -10.10
CA GLY A 39 4.52 -7.41 -9.08
C GLY A 39 4.00 -7.33 -7.63
N LYS A 40 2.70 -7.17 -7.44
CA LYS A 40 2.01 -7.44 -6.17
C LYS A 40 0.61 -7.91 -6.55
N GLU A 41 0.32 -9.20 -6.36
CA GLU A 41 -1.06 -9.65 -6.36
C GLU A 41 -1.82 -8.74 -5.38
N ASP A 42 -2.90 -8.10 -5.85
CA ASP A 42 -3.78 -7.33 -4.96
C ASP A 42 -4.16 -8.27 -3.80
N PRO A 43 -3.92 -7.90 -2.53
CA PRO A 43 -4.33 -8.71 -1.40
C PRO A 43 -5.82 -9.09 -1.46
N SER A 44 -6.64 -8.25 -2.11
CA SER A 44 -8.06 -8.52 -2.39
C SER A 44 -8.25 -9.69 -3.36
N GLY A 45 -7.38 -9.86 -4.35
CA GLY A 45 -7.41 -10.97 -5.31
C GLY A 45 -6.90 -12.28 -4.73
N ILE A 46 -5.92 -12.24 -3.82
CA ILE A 46 -5.49 -13.41 -3.04
C ILE A 46 -6.65 -13.87 -2.14
N MET A 47 -7.24 -12.93 -1.40
CA MET A 47 -8.38 -13.19 -0.53
C MET A 47 -9.58 -13.77 -1.28
N ALA A 48 -9.91 -13.22 -2.45
CA ALA A 48 -11.00 -13.73 -3.28
C ALA A 48 -10.80 -15.20 -3.70
N LYS A 49 -9.57 -15.56 -4.06
CA LYS A 49 -9.21 -16.94 -4.44
C LYS A 49 -9.17 -17.87 -3.22
N GLU A 50 -8.52 -17.48 -2.14
CA GLU A 50 -8.37 -18.30 -0.93
C GLU A 50 -9.70 -18.59 -0.24
N LEU A 51 -10.62 -17.63 -0.27
CA LEU A 51 -11.93 -17.76 0.39
C LEU A 51 -13.04 -18.28 -0.54
N GLY A 52 -12.75 -18.48 -1.82
CA GLY A 52 -13.73 -18.90 -2.82
C GLY A 52 -14.89 -17.91 -2.93
N MET A 53 -14.57 -16.61 -3.02
CA MET A 53 -15.57 -15.55 -3.09
C MET A 53 -16.35 -15.61 -4.40
N THR A 54 -17.66 -15.36 -4.34
CA THR A 54 -18.48 -15.11 -5.53
C THR A 54 -18.18 -13.72 -6.10
N ASP A 55 -18.50 -13.49 -7.37
CA ASP A 55 -18.31 -12.17 -8.01
C ASP A 55 -19.05 -11.05 -7.27
N GLN A 56 -20.22 -11.37 -6.72
CA GLN A 56 -21.00 -10.43 -5.91
C GLN A 56 -20.28 -10.13 -4.58
N GLN A 57 -19.77 -11.15 -3.88
CA GLN A 57 -18.97 -10.95 -2.65
C GLN A 57 -17.71 -10.12 -2.91
N VAL A 58 -17.04 -10.32 -4.05
CA VAL A 58 -15.86 -9.53 -4.45
C VAL A 58 -16.23 -8.06 -4.63
N LYS A 59 -17.33 -7.78 -5.32
CA LYS A 59 -17.84 -6.43 -5.55
C LYS A 59 -18.20 -5.74 -4.23
N ASP A 60 -18.92 -6.43 -3.35
CA ASP A 60 -19.35 -5.88 -2.06
C ASP A 60 -18.17 -5.64 -1.12
N HIS A 61 -17.21 -6.57 -1.09
CA HIS A 61 -15.97 -6.39 -0.36
C HIS A 61 -15.19 -5.17 -0.85
N LYS A 62 -15.07 -4.98 -2.17
CA LYS A 62 -14.40 -3.80 -2.74
C LYS A 62 -15.06 -2.50 -2.28
N GLN A 63 -16.38 -2.42 -2.27
CA GLN A 63 -17.11 -1.24 -1.78
C GLN A 63 -16.87 -0.99 -0.29
N LEU A 64 -16.96 -2.03 0.56
CA LEU A 64 -16.69 -1.91 1.99
C LEU A 64 -15.25 -1.47 2.27
N LYS A 65 -14.29 -2.02 1.52
CA LYS A 65 -12.87 -1.68 1.58
C LYS A 65 -12.66 -0.21 1.22
N ASP A 66 -13.18 0.24 0.08
CA ASP A 66 -12.98 1.62 -0.38
C ASP A 66 -13.62 2.64 0.57
N ALA A 67 -14.81 2.33 1.11
CA ALA A 67 -15.46 3.14 2.13
C ALA A 67 -14.62 3.20 3.43
N HIS A 68 -14.09 2.07 3.88
CA HIS A 68 -13.22 2.03 5.06
C HIS A 68 -11.94 2.84 4.86
N PHE A 69 -11.27 2.69 3.70
CA PHE A 69 -10.07 3.46 3.37
C PHE A 69 -10.32 4.96 3.37
N LYS A 70 -11.45 5.42 2.80
CA LYS A 70 -11.81 6.84 2.78
C LYS A 70 -11.93 7.41 4.19
N THR A 71 -12.48 6.63 5.13
CA THR A 71 -12.69 7.10 6.51
C THR A 71 -11.44 6.96 7.38
N ILE A 72 -10.65 5.89 7.23
CA ILE A 72 -9.51 5.62 8.13
C ILE A 72 -8.24 6.38 7.76
N ARG A 73 -8.06 6.76 6.49
CA ARG A 73 -6.89 7.52 6.02
C ARG A 73 -6.60 8.79 6.85
N PRO A 74 -7.57 9.70 7.08
CA PRO A 74 -7.31 10.90 7.90
C PRO A 74 -6.93 10.57 9.35
N LEU A 75 -7.39 9.45 9.90
CA LEU A 75 -7.00 9.02 11.25
C LEU A 75 -5.54 8.60 11.32
N TYR A 76 -5.04 7.87 10.30
CA TYR A 76 -3.62 7.54 10.21
C TYR A 76 -2.75 8.79 10.05
N ASP A 77 -3.19 9.76 9.26
CA ASP A 77 -2.49 11.04 9.10
C ASP A 77 -2.45 11.81 10.45
N SER A 78 -3.57 11.83 11.17
CA SER A 78 -3.64 12.42 12.53
C SER A 78 -2.74 11.70 13.52
N LEU A 79 -2.69 10.36 13.50
CA LEU A 79 -1.81 9.56 14.35
C LEU A 79 -0.34 9.86 14.05
N ARG A 80 0.03 9.99 12.76
CA ARG A 80 1.40 10.33 12.35
C ARG A 80 1.79 11.73 12.84
N ALA A 81 0.90 12.70 12.72
CA ALA A 81 1.11 14.05 13.24
C ALA A 81 1.27 14.05 14.77
N ALA A 82 0.43 13.31 15.51
CA ALA A 82 0.52 13.19 16.96
C ALA A 82 1.86 12.56 17.40
N LYS A 83 2.32 11.50 16.71
CA LYS A 83 3.63 10.89 16.96
C LYS A 83 4.78 11.87 16.68
N ALA A 84 4.72 12.59 15.56
CA ALA A 84 5.75 13.58 15.22
C ALA A 84 5.83 14.69 16.28
N ALA A 85 4.68 15.19 16.74
CA ALA A 85 4.61 16.20 17.79
C ALA A 85 5.15 15.68 19.14
N TYR A 86 4.87 14.43 19.50
CA TYR A 86 5.43 13.80 20.70
C TYR A 86 6.96 13.70 20.64
N PHE A 87 7.52 13.20 19.54
CA PHE A 87 8.97 13.06 19.41
C PHE A 87 9.70 14.39 19.23
N ALA A 88 9.01 15.46 18.80
CA ALA A 88 9.57 16.80 18.78
C ALA A 88 9.90 17.33 20.18
N LEU A 89 9.23 16.82 21.23
CA LEU A 89 9.49 17.19 22.63
C LEU A 89 10.91 16.85 23.09
N ILE A 90 11.61 15.90 22.44
CA ILE A 90 12.99 15.52 22.80
C ILE A 90 13.96 16.72 22.69
N LYS A 91 13.65 17.70 21.86
CA LYS A 91 14.48 18.90 21.68
C LYS A 91 14.38 19.87 22.85
N ASP A 92 13.35 19.74 23.68
CA ASP A 92 13.09 20.61 24.81
C ASP A 92 13.45 19.89 26.11
N THR A 93 14.55 20.30 26.74
CA THR A 93 15.08 19.73 27.97
C THR A 93 14.26 20.11 29.21
N THR A 94 13.24 20.98 29.06
CA THR A 94 12.37 21.45 30.14
C THR A 94 11.02 20.73 30.17
N VAL A 95 10.75 19.84 29.22
CA VAL A 95 9.50 19.08 29.15
C VAL A 95 9.36 18.19 30.37
N SER A 96 8.26 18.39 31.11
CA SER A 96 7.89 17.51 32.21
C SER A 96 7.29 16.19 31.72
N ASP A 97 7.40 15.16 32.56
CA ASP A 97 6.73 13.87 32.32
C ASP A 97 5.21 14.00 32.17
N SER A 98 4.61 14.95 32.89
CA SER A 98 3.17 15.26 32.79
C SER A 98 2.79 15.78 31.40
N THR A 99 3.63 16.65 30.81
CA THR A 99 3.44 17.14 29.45
C THR A 99 3.60 16.00 28.45
N ALA A 100 4.65 15.17 28.60
CA ALA A 100 4.85 14.01 27.75
C ALA A 100 3.67 13.01 27.81
N ALA A 101 3.04 12.84 28.99
CA ALA A 101 1.87 11.98 29.16
C ALA A 101 0.66 12.46 28.34
N VAL A 102 0.40 13.77 28.26
CA VAL A 102 -0.69 14.34 27.45
C VAL A 102 -0.52 14.00 25.96
N TYR A 103 0.71 14.07 25.45
CA TYR A 103 0.99 13.71 24.06
C TYR A 103 0.86 12.21 23.79
N ARG A 104 1.30 11.36 24.75
CA ARG A 104 1.06 9.92 24.68
C ARG A 104 -0.43 9.59 24.66
N GLU A 105 -1.25 10.28 25.45
CA GLU A 105 -2.69 10.06 25.47
C GLU A 105 -3.34 10.38 24.13
N ARG A 106 -2.91 11.46 23.46
CA ARG A 106 -3.38 11.79 22.10
C ARG A 106 -3.05 10.69 21.09
N ILE A 107 -1.87 10.08 21.19
CA ILE A 107 -1.46 8.94 20.34
C ILE A 107 -2.35 7.73 20.63
N SER A 108 -2.52 7.39 21.92
CA SER A 108 -3.35 6.27 22.38
C SER A 108 -4.79 6.38 21.89
N THR A 109 -5.41 7.56 22.08
CA THR A 109 -6.77 7.83 21.62
C THR A 109 -6.94 7.57 20.13
N ARG A 110 -6.03 8.07 19.29
CA ARG A 110 -6.09 7.89 17.83
C ARG A 110 -5.84 6.44 17.41
N GLN A 111 -4.91 5.75 18.09
CA GLN A 111 -4.67 4.33 17.84
C GLN A 111 -5.90 3.49 18.18
N ASN A 112 -6.54 3.73 19.32
CA ASN A 112 -7.75 3.03 19.73
C ASN A 112 -8.91 3.25 18.76
N GLU A 113 -9.05 4.47 18.23
CA GLU A 113 -10.07 4.80 17.22
C GLU A 113 -9.85 3.99 15.92
N ILE A 114 -8.60 3.94 15.44
CA ILE A 114 -8.18 3.13 14.28
C ILE A 114 -8.48 1.65 14.51
N ASP A 115 -8.12 1.12 15.68
CA ASP A 115 -8.28 -0.30 16.00
C ASP A 115 -9.77 -0.69 16.08
N SER A 116 -10.59 0.15 16.72
CA SER A 116 -12.04 -0.03 16.81
C SER A 116 -12.69 -0.02 15.42
N MET A 117 -12.33 0.93 14.57
CA MET A 117 -12.84 1.00 13.19
C MET A 117 -12.41 -0.19 12.33
N THR A 118 -11.17 -0.65 12.50
CA THR A 118 -10.62 -1.80 11.79
C THR A 118 -11.35 -3.07 12.20
N PHE A 119 -11.58 -3.27 13.51
CA PHE A 119 -12.38 -4.38 14.02
C PHE A 119 -13.81 -4.38 13.48
N ALA A 120 -14.45 -3.21 13.50
CA ALA A 120 -15.80 -3.05 12.93
C ALA A 120 -15.84 -3.35 11.43
N HIS A 121 -14.81 -2.97 10.68
CA HIS A 121 -14.69 -3.29 9.25
C HIS A 121 -14.59 -4.81 9.03
N PHE A 122 -13.70 -5.51 9.72
CA PHE A 122 -13.58 -6.97 9.59
C PHE A 122 -14.87 -7.69 9.98
N LYS A 123 -15.60 -7.23 11.01
CA LYS A 123 -16.92 -7.78 11.33
C LYS A 123 -17.94 -7.58 10.21
N ARG A 124 -17.93 -6.44 9.51
CA ARG A 124 -18.81 -6.20 8.36
C ARG A 124 -18.44 -7.09 7.18
N VAL A 125 -17.15 -7.22 6.89
CA VAL A 125 -16.65 -8.08 5.80
C VAL A 125 -16.97 -9.55 6.08
N ARG A 126 -16.83 -10.02 7.33
CA ARG A 126 -17.21 -11.38 7.75
C ARG A 126 -18.66 -11.74 7.39
N ARG A 127 -19.57 -10.76 7.44
CA ARG A 127 -21.01 -10.95 7.13
C ARG A 127 -21.28 -11.16 5.64
N LEU A 128 -20.32 -10.89 4.76
CA LEU A 128 -20.45 -11.19 3.32
C LEU A 128 -20.34 -12.71 3.04
N PHE A 129 -19.73 -13.46 3.96
CA PHE A 129 -19.42 -14.86 3.79
C PHE A 129 -20.49 -15.78 4.38
N THR A 130 -20.73 -16.91 3.72
CA THR A 130 -21.63 -17.97 4.22
C THR A 130 -21.08 -18.61 5.49
N PRO A 131 -21.90 -19.31 6.30
CA PRO A 131 -21.43 -20.01 7.50
C PRO A 131 -20.24 -20.94 7.24
N GLU A 132 -20.16 -21.56 6.06
CA GLU A 132 -19.09 -22.47 5.65
C GLU A 132 -17.80 -21.71 5.27
N GLN A 133 -17.92 -20.49 4.74
CA GLN A 133 -16.79 -19.64 4.36
C GLN A 133 -16.19 -18.87 5.54
N GLN A 134 -16.98 -18.59 6.58
CA GLN A 134 -16.57 -17.78 7.74
C GLN A 134 -15.32 -18.30 8.47
N PRO A 135 -15.15 -19.62 8.75
CA PRO A 135 -13.94 -20.11 9.40
C PRO A 135 -12.65 -19.81 8.60
N ARG A 136 -12.70 -19.92 7.27
CA ARG A 136 -11.56 -19.60 6.39
C ARG A 136 -11.23 -18.11 6.44
N PHE A 137 -12.24 -17.26 6.47
CA PHE A 137 -12.05 -15.82 6.64
C PHE A 137 -11.43 -15.49 8.00
N ASP A 138 -11.89 -16.14 9.07
CA ASP A 138 -11.36 -15.94 10.43
C ASP A 138 -9.86 -16.31 10.50
N GLU A 139 -9.48 -17.45 9.91
CA GLU A 139 -8.06 -17.83 9.77
C GLU A 139 -7.24 -16.85 8.94
N PHE A 140 -7.79 -16.38 7.81
CA PHE A 140 -7.14 -15.41 6.93
C PHE A 140 -6.80 -14.11 7.68
N VAL A 141 -7.75 -13.58 8.45
CA VAL A 141 -7.54 -12.37 9.26
C VAL A 141 -6.46 -12.61 10.32
N GLN A 142 -6.46 -13.76 11.00
CA GLN A 142 -5.42 -14.08 11.98
C GLN A 142 -4.02 -14.16 11.35
N LYS A 143 -3.89 -14.82 10.19
CA LYS A 143 -2.62 -14.91 9.44
C LYS A 143 -2.14 -13.52 9.00
N MET A 144 -3.04 -12.67 8.53
CA MET A 144 -2.71 -11.28 8.15
C MET A 144 -2.12 -10.49 9.34
N MET A 145 -2.74 -10.59 10.52
CA MET A 145 -2.27 -9.89 11.72
C MET A 145 -0.91 -10.41 12.22
N GLN A 146 -0.66 -11.71 12.10
CA GLN A 146 0.63 -12.30 12.47
C GLN A 146 1.76 -11.89 11.51
N ARG A 147 1.46 -11.75 10.22
CA ARG A 147 2.46 -11.35 9.20
C ARG A 147 2.95 -9.92 9.39
N ASN A 148 2.06 -8.98 9.70
CA ASN A 148 2.42 -7.59 10.00
C ASN A 148 3.43 -7.47 11.16
N ARG A 149 3.40 -8.39 12.12
CA ARG A 149 4.38 -8.44 13.23
C ARG A 149 5.76 -8.92 12.78
N ARG A 150 5.83 -9.89 11.86
CA ARG A 150 7.11 -10.46 11.37
C ARG A 150 7.86 -9.50 10.44
N ASP A 151 7.16 -8.79 9.58
CA ASP A 151 7.78 -7.82 8.67
C ASP A 151 8.39 -6.61 9.42
N SER A 152 7.89 -6.34 10.63
CA SER A 152 8.47 -5.33 11.55
C SER A 152 9.69 -5.85 12.32
N ALA A 153 9.79 -7.17 12.54
CA ALA A 153 10.93 -7.80 13.23
C ALA A 153 12.11 -8.12 12.29
N GLY A 154 11.84 -8.35 11.00
CA GLY A 154 12.88 -8.66 10.00
C GLY A 154 13.72 -7.48 9.53
N LYS A 155 13.29 -6.24 9.80
CA LYS A 155 14.03 -5.02 9.43
C LYS A 155 15.12 -4.59 10.42
N ASN A 156 15.22 -5.24 11.59
CA ASN A 156 16.21 -4.89 12.63
C ASN A 156 17.48 -5.77 12.58
N LYS A 157 17.77 -6.45 11.46
CA LYS A 157 18.95 -7.34 11.34
C LYS A 157 19.93 -6.93 10.23
N THR A 158 19.85 -5.71 9.75
CA THR A 158 20.82 -5.14 8.81
C THR A 158 21.10 -3.72 9.26
N ASP A 159 21.95 -3.60 10.27
CA ASP A 159 22.88 -2.48 10.50
C ASP A 159 23.93 -2.98 11.53
#